data_AF-A0A8T5EYI7-F1
#
_entry.id   AF-A0A8T5EYI7-F1
#
_cell.length_a   1.000
_cell.length_b   1.000
_cell.length_c   1.000
_cell.angle_alpha   90.00
_cell.angle_beta   90.00
_cell.angle_gamma   90.00
#
_symmetry.space_group_name_H-M   'P 1'
#
loop_
_entity.id
_entity.type
_entity.pdbx_description
1 polymer ?
#
loop_
_entity_poly.entity_id
_entity_poly.type
_entity_poly.pdbx_seq_one_letter_code
_entity_poly.pdbx_strand_id
1 'polypeptide(L)'
;MKEVLIGILVLFIGLASACCIDNDGDGYGIGDGCLGTDCDDNDSSRFFIQGFYLDEDHDGFGTGEIIQEECWGIGGYFIYPVDERSFNNLDCHDLNKLINPSQEEICGNFIDENCDGIIKMCYRSKYRMTSHFFLELFLIFQKII
;
A
#
# COMPACT_ATOMS: atom_id res chain seq x y z
N MET A 1 -30.22 71.30 -4.63
CA MET A 1 -29.61 70.40 -5.64
C MET A 1 -29.01 69.25 -4.83
N LYS A 2 -29.78 68.30 -4.28
CA LYS A 2 -30.49 67.18 -4.91
C LYS A 2 -29.58 66.38 -5.87
N GLU A 3 -29.32 65.12 -5.48
CA GLU A 3 -28.75 63.99 -6.24
C GLU A 3 -27.28 64.23 -6.69
N VAL A 4 -26.24 63.40 -6.53
CA VAL A 4 -26.04 61.95 -6.52
C VAL A 4 -24.64 61.69 -5.94
N LEU A 5 -24.49 61.05 -4.78
CA LEU A 5 -23.25 60.32 -4.44
C LEU A 5 -23.47 59.29 -3.34
N ILE A 6 -24.57 58.53 -3.45
CA ILE A 6 -24.74 57.25 -2.76
C ILE A 6 -24.58 56.21 -3.86
N GLY A 7 -23.37 55.69 -4.04
CA GLY A 7 -23.08 54.80 -5.16
C GLY A 7 -21.65 54.27 -5.15
N ILE A 8 -21.42 53.24 -4.34
CA ILE A 8 -20.49 52.15 -4.66
C ILE A 8 -19.01 52.55 -4.77
N LEU A 9 -18.36 52.69 -3.62
CA LEU A 9 -16.94 52.28 -3.50
C LEU A 9 -16.70 51.54 -2.18
N VAL A 10 -17.64 50.67 -1.81
CA VAL A 10 -17.22 49.44 -1.15
C VAL A 10 -16.83 48.53 -2.31
N LEU A 11 -15.55 48.60 -2.70
CA LEU A 11 -14.96 47.67 -3.64
C LEU A 11 -14.93 46.30 -2.95
N PHE A 12 -16.08 45.64 -2.94
CA PHE A 12 -16.20 44.20 -2.82
C PHE A 12 -15.57 43.59 -4.08
N ILE A 13 -14.24 43.53 -4.11
CA ILE A 13 -13.54 42.33 -4.57
C ILE A 13 -13.09 41.63 -3.27
N GLY A 14 -13.97 41.05 -2.46
CA GLY A 14 -14.95 40.06 -2.91
C GLY A 14 -14.20 38.86 -3.46
N LEU A 15 -13.48 38.14 -2.58
CA LEU A 15 -12.73 36.91 -2.83
C LEU A 15 -11.98 36.87 -4.17
N ALA A 16 -10.68 37.17 -4.16
CA ALA A 16 -9.82 36.36 -5.02
C ALA A 16 -9.99 34.91 -4.51
N SER A 17 -10.94 34.16 -5.07
CA SER A 17 -10.83 32.69 -5.08
C SER A 17 -9.41 32.47 -5.58
N ALA A 18 -8.55 31.92 -4.74
CA ALA A 18 -7.18 31.70 -5.11
C ALA A 18 -7.24 30.73 -6.28
N CYS A 19 -7.17 31.24 -7.51
CA CYS A 19 -7.11 30.43 -8.70
C CYS A 19 -5.92 29.49 -8.53
N CYS A 20 -6.02 28.28 -9.09
CA CYS A 20 -4.91 27.35 -9.08
C CYS A 20 -3.64 28.04 -9.58
N ILE A 21 -2.64 28.14 -8.69
CA ILE A 21 -1.30 28.58 -9.03
C ILE A 21 -0.56 27.31 -9.43
N ASP A 22 -0.51 27.10 -10.73
CA ASP A 22 0.07 25.95 -11.41
C ASP A 22 1.07 26.50 -12.44
N ASN A 23 2.36 26.25 -12.23
CA ASN A 23 3.44 26.90 -12.97
C ASN A 23 3.84 26.12 -14.23
N ASP A 24 3.69 24.80 -14.23
CA ASP A 24 4.03 23.94 -15.36
C ASP A 24 2.80 23.48 -16.18
N GLY A 25 1.59 23.73 -15.69
CA GLY A 25 0.33 23.57 -16.38
C GLY A 25 -0.26 22.16 -16.30
N ASP A 26 0.14 21.34 -15.33
CA ASP A 26 -0.34 19.97 -15.18
C ASP A 26 -1.63 19.82 -14.33
N GLY A 27 -2.06 20.91 -13.72
CA GLY A 27 -3.24 21.02 -12.87
C GLY A 27 -2.99 20.82 -11.37
N TYR A 28 -1.76 20.56 -10.95
CA TYR A 28 -1.32 20.53 -9.55
C TYR A 28 -0.66 21.86 -9.18
N GLY A 29 -0.65 22.18 -7.88
CA GLY A 29 -0.10 23.43 -7.40
C GLY A 29 -0.75 23.92 -6.10
N ILE A 30 -0.80 25.23 -5.91
CA ILE A 30 -1.33 25.84 -4.67
C ILE A 30 -2.55 26.70 -4.98
N GLY A 31 -3.69 26.37 -4.37
CA GLY A 31 -4.89 27.20 -4.42
C GLY A 31 -6.17 26.41 -4.69
N ASP A 32 -7.29 27.13 -4.74
CA ASP A 32 -8.59 26.57 -5.08
C ASP A 32 -8.61 26.20 -6.58
N GLY A 33 -9.02 24.97 -6.87
CA GLY A 33 -9.15 24.47 -8.24
C GLY A 33 -7.94 23.69 -8.75
N CYS A 34 -6.84 23.58 -7.98
CA CYS A 34 -5.81 22.58 -8.25
C CYS A 34 -6.28 21.17 -7.88
N LEU A 35 -5.75 20.16 -8.56
CA LEU A 35 -6.02 18.74 -8.29
C LEU A 35 -5.33 18.24 -7.01
N GLY A 36 -4.23 18.89 -6.62
CA GLY A 36 -3.45 18.60 -5.43
C GLY A 36 -2.24 19.53 -5.36
N THR A 37 -1.39 19.33 -4.36
CA THR A 37 -0.10 20.03 -4.26
C THR A 37 0.87 19.49 -5.28
N ASP A 38 1.58 20.37 -5.98
CA ASP A 38 2.67 20.01 -6.88
C ASP A 38 4.01 19.96 -6.10
N CYS A 39 4.83 18.96 -6.38
CA CYS A 39 6.15 18.81 -5.79
C CYS A 39 7.28 19.33 -6.69
N ASP A 40 7.03 19.58 -7.97
CA ASP A 40 8.00 20.17 -8.91
C ASP A 40 7.33 21.12 -9.90
N ASP A 41 7.15 22.37 -9.48
CA ASP A 41 6.58 23.48 -10.27
C ASP A 41 7.23 23.71 -11.66
N ASN A 42 8.30 23.01 -12.03
CA ASN A 42 8.99 23.18 -13.32
C ASN A 42 8.86 21.96 -14.24
N ASP A 43 8.22 20.88 -13.82
CA ASP A 43 8.13 19.63 -14.59
C ASP A 43 6.74 18.99 -14.45
N SER A 44 5.87 19.30 -15.42
CA SER A 44 4.49 18.79 -15.53
C SER A 44 4.35 17.25 -15.54
N SER A 45 5.46 16.52 -15.57
CA SER A 45 5.49 15.06 -15.44
C SER A 45 5.72 14.58 -14.01
N ARG A 46 5.85 15.48 -13.02
CA ARG A 46 6.22 15.21 -11.63
C ARG A 46 5.42 16.08 -10.65
N PHE A 47 4.42 15.48 -10.02
CA PHE A 47 3.39 16.25 -9.31
C PHE A 47 2.87 15.63 -8.00
N PHE A 48 3.42 14.49 -7.59
CA PHE A 48 3.10 13.90 -6.28
C PHE A 48 4.35 13.36 -5.58
N ILE A 49 4.37 13.39 -4.25
CA ILE A 49 5.45 12.80 -3.46
C ILE A 49 5.24 11.29 -3.30
N GLN A 50 6.24 10.52 -3.71
CA GLN A 50 6.33 9.07 -3.48
C GLN A 50 7.30 8.78 -2.34
N GLY A 51 6.82 8.10 -1.31
CA GLY A 51 7.65 7.55 -0.25
C GLY A 51 8.22 6.18 -0.62
N PHE A 52 9.45 5.92 -0.19
CA PHE A 52 10.16 4.66 -0.36
C PHE A 52 10.41 4.01 1.00
N TYR A 53 10.31 2.69 1.02
CA TYR A 53 10.56 1.83 2.16
C TYR A 53 11.85 1.05 1.93
N LEU A 54 12.54 0.67 3.00
CA LEU A 54 13.71 -0.19 2.92
C LEU A 54 13.29 -1.57 2.39
N ASP A 55 14.06 -2.12 1.46
CA ASP A 55 13.93 -3.48 0.94
C ASP A 55 15.35 -4.08 1.02
N GLU A 56 15.69 -4.77 2.11
CA GLU A 56 17.05 -5.25 2.39
C GLU A 56 17.35 -6.62 1.74
N ASP A 57 16.32 -7.39 1.39
CA ASP A 57 16.46 -8.70 0.73
C ASP A 57 16.19 -8.71 -0.78
N HIS A 58 15.77 -7.56 -1.32
CA HIS A 58 15.62 -7.24 -2.73
C HIS A 58 14.55 -8.08 -3.43
N ASP A 59 13.41 -8.27 -2.78
CA ASP A 59 12.27 -9.02 -3.31
C ASP A 59 11.15 -8.15 -3.91
N GLY A 60 11.28 -6.82 -3.77
CA GLY A 60 10.35 -5.83 -4.28
C GLY A 60 9.30 -5.37 -3.26
N PHE A 61 9.33 -5.88 -2.03
CA PHE A 61 8.47 -5.46 -0.94
C PHE A 61 9.32 -4.86 0.17
N GLY A 62 8.91 -3.69 0.67
CA GLY A 62 9.66 -3.00 1.72
C GLY A 62 8.98 -3.09 3.08
N THR A 63 9.73 -2.71 4.12
CA THR A 63 9.26 -2.66 5.52
C THR A 63 9.51 -1.30 6.19
N GLY A 64 8.80 -1.07 7.30
CA GLY A 64 9.11 -0.02 8.27
C GLY A 64 8.62 1.39 7.91
N GLU A 65 9.45 2.39 8.25
CA GLU A 65 9.16 3.79 8.01
C GLU A 65 9.65 4.23 6.63
N ILE A 66 9.12 5.34 6.13
CA ILE A 66 9.61 5.96 4.88
C ILE A 66 11.06 6.41 5.10
N ILE A 67 11.98 5.86 4.30
CA ILE A 67 13.42 6.20 4.34
C ILE A 67 13.77 7.32 3.36
N GLN A 68 12.94 7.54 2.34
CA GLN A 68 13.14 8.58 1.33
C GLN A 68 11.83 8.99 0.68
N GLU A 69 11.74 10.27 0.33
CA GLU A 69 10.64 10.83 -0.46
C GLU A 69 11.20 11.44 -1.75
N GLU A 70 10.50 11.23 -2.86
CA GLU A 70 10.86 11.80 -4.15
C GLU A 70 9.63 12.35 -4.87
N CYS A 71 9.81 13.37 -5.69
CA CYS A 71 8.75 13.90 -6.56
C CYS A 71 8.60 13.03 -7.81
N TRP A 72 7.40 12.47 -8.00
CA TRP A 72 7.03 11.49 -9.02
C TRP A 72 5.78 11.93 -9.80
N GLY A 73 5.56 11.35 -10.98
CA GLY A 73 4.38 11.64 -11.82
C GLY A 73 4.36 10.83 -13.13
N ILE A 74 3.48 11.20 -14.06
CA ILE A 74 3.26 10.47 -15.32
C ILE A 74 4.40 10.80 -16.29
N GLY A 75 5.46 9.99 -16.28
CA GLY A 75 6.63 10.20 -17.13
C GLY A 75 7.95 9.78 -16.49
N GLY A 76 7.95 9.49 -15.19
CA GLY A 76 9.05 8.83 -14.49
C GLY A 76 9.28 7.42 -15.03
N TYR A 77 9.94 7.31 -16.18
CA TYR A 77 10.39 6.03 -16.72
C TYR A 77 11.52 5.50 -15.83
N PHE A 78 11.33 4.26 -15.39
CA PHE A 78 12.01 3.60 -14.30
C PHE A 78 13.44 3.18 -14.68
N ILE A 79 14.47 3.83 -14.14
CA ILE A 79 15.87 3.35 -14.21
C ILE A 79 16.58 3.54 -12.86
N TYR A 80 15.88 3.35 -11.75
CA TYR A 80 16.54 3.17 -10.46
C TYR A 80 16.61 1.68 -10.15
N PRO A 81 17.76 1.17 -9.69
CA PRO A 81 17.78 -0.13 -9.06
C PRO A 81 16.92 -0.01 -7.79
N VAL A 82 15.74 -0.61 -7.85
CA VAL A 82 14.83 -0.78 -6.70
C VAL A 82 15.15 -2.07 -5.96
N ASP A 83 16.39 -2.53 -6.08
CA ASP A 83 16.84 -3.65 -5.28
C ASP A 83 16.83 -3.24 -3.81
N GLU A 84 17.38 -2.08 -3.45
CA GLU A 84 17.49 -1.69 -2.02
C GLU A 84 16.26 -0.94 -1.44
N ARG A 85 15.21 -0.68 -2.24
CA ARG A 85 14.03 0.10 -1.82
C ARG A 85 12.75 -0.29 -2.55
N SER A 86 11.61 -0.25 -1.87
CA SER A 86 10.28 -0.51 -2.45
C SER A 86 9.31 0.67 -2.34
N PHE A 87 8.30 0.70 -3.22
CA PHE A 87 7.17 1.66 -3.20
C PHE A 87 6.08 1.30 -2.19
N ASN A 88 6.18 0.13 -1.58
CA ASN A 88 5.17 -0.41 -0.68
C ASN A 88 5.81 -0.83 0.65
N ASN A 89 4.99 -0.87 1.69
CA ASN A 89 5.36 -1.28 3.04
C ASN A 89 4.60 -2.55 3.43
N LEU A 90 4.73 -3.58 2.59
CA LEU A 90 3.93 -4.80 2.72
C LEU A 90 4.77 -6.00 3.14
N ASP A 91 6.08 -5.83 3.29
CA ASP A 91 6.93 -6.92 3.74
C ASP A 91 6.92 -7.08 5.26
N CYS A 92 6.66 -8.32 5.69
CA CYS A 92 6.72 -8.73 7.08
C CYS A 92 8.09 -9.28 7.50
N HIS A 93 9.03 -9.52 6.56
CA HIS A 93 10.36 -10.01 6.88
C HIS A 93 11.46 -9.57 5.88
N ASP A 94 11.96 -8.34 6.07
CA ASP A 94 12.93 -7.60 5.21
C ASP A 94 14.33 -8.23 5.05
N LEU A 95 14.57 -9.38 5.67
CA LEU A 95 15.83 -10.13 5.56
C LEU A 95 15.63 -11.50 4.87
N ASN A 96 14.44 -11.79 4.37
CA ASN A 96 14.11 -13.08 3.77
C ASN A 96 13.10 -12.97 2.62
N LYS A 97 13.64 -12.88 1.41
CA LYS A 97 12.92 -12.86 0.12
C LYS A 97 11.91 -13.99 -0.15
N LEU A 98 11.83 -14.99 0.73
CA LEU A 98 10.86 -16.09 0.70
C LEU A 98 9.68 -15.85 1.65
N ILE A 99 9.58 -14.66 2.25
CA ILE A 99 8.48 -14.22 3.09
C ILE A 99 8.12 -12.81 2.62
N ASN A 100 7.09 -12.70 1.80
CA ASN A 100 6.55 -11.46 1.24
C ASN A 100 5.17 -11.72 0.59
N PRO A 101 4.38 -10.68 0.29
CA PRO A 101 3.02 -10.83 -0.28
C PRO A 101 2.86 -11.68 -1.55
N SER A 102 3.95 -11.95 -2.28
CA SER A 102 3.90 -12.78 -3.49
C SER A 102 4.10 -14.28 -3.24
N GLN A 103 4.44 -14.69 -2.01
CA GLN A 103 4.76 -16.08 -1.69
C GLN A 103 3.51 -16.93 -1.46
N GLU A 104 3.69 -18.25 -1.58
CA GLU A 104 2.67 -19.23 -1.20
C GLU A 104 2.88 -19.71 0.24
N GLU A 105 1.80 -19.73 1.00
CA GLU A 105 1.78 -20.28 2.35
C GLU A 105 2.19 -21.76 2.45
N ILE A 106 3.23 -22.01 3.26
CA ILE A 106 3.73 -23.33 3.61
C ILE A 106 2.92 -23.87 4.78
N CYS A 107 2.02 -24.76 4.44
CA CYS A 107 1.09 -25.38 5.38
C CYS A 107 1.75 -25.97 6.66
N GLY A 108 1.42 -25.41 7.82
CA GLY A 108 1.72 -25.97 9.14
C GLY A 108 3.16 -25.76 9.63
N ASN A 109 3.93 -24.84 9.05
CA ASN A 109 5.25 -24.47 9.54
C ASN A 109 5.24 -23.27 10.51
N PHE A 110 4.07 -22.66 10.76
CA PHE A 110 3.87 -21.52 11.66
C PHE A 110 4.51 -20.20 11.20
N ILE A 111 4.79 -20.07 9.91
CA ILE A 111 5.23 -18.84 9.27
C ILE A 111 4.07 -18.33 8.41
N ASP A 112 3.96 -17.01 8.30
CA ASP A 112 3.08 -16.31 7.36
C ASP A 112 3.99 -15.87 6.20
N GLU A 113 4.08 -16.71 5.17
CA GLU A 113 4.94 -16.44 4.02
C GLU A 113 4.41 -15.32 3.15
N ASN A 114 3.08 -15.18 3.05
CA ASN A 114 2.45 -14.21 2.17
C ASN A 114 2.09 -12.89 2.87
N CYS A 115 2.55 -12.70 4.11
CA CYS A 115 2.36 -11.49 4.91
C CYS A 115 0.89 -11.00 4.95
N ASP A 116 -0.09 -11.91 4.88
CA ASP A 116 -1.51 -11.54 4.90
C ASP A 116 -2.11 -11.53 6.32
N GLY A 117 -1.28 -11.86 7.31
CA GLY A 117 -1.64 -11.95 8.73
C GLY A 117 -2.26 -13.30 9.10
N ILE A 118 -2.29 -14.27 8.19
CA ILE A 118 -2.96 -15.56 8.37
C ILE A 118 -1.99 -16.72 8.08
N ILE A 119 -1.48 -17.29 9.17
CA ILE A 119 -0.69 -18.52 9.09
C ILE A 119 -1.56 -19.69 8.60
N LYS A 120 -1.15 -20.36 7.52
CA LYS A 120 -1.86 -21.51 6.99
C LYS A 120 -1.65 -22.77 7.82
N MET A 121 -2.73 -23.20 8.48
CA MET A 121 -2.78 -24.49 9.18
C MET A 121 -3.25 -25.61 8.26
N CYS A 122 -2.41 -26.61 8.05
CA CYS A 122 -2.85 -27.86 7.45
C CYS A 122 -3.37 -28.82 8.53
N TYR A 123 -4.67 -29.09 8.52
CA TYR A 123 -5.24 -30.18 9.29
C TYR A 123 -4.76 -31.49 8.68
N ARG A 124 -3.69 -32.07 9.25
CA ARG A 124 -3.47 -33.51 9.07
C ARG A 124 -4.72 -34.16 9.65
N SER A 125 -5.55 -34.75 8.80
CA SER A 125 -6.59 -35.68 9.25
C SER A 125 -5.89 -36.87 9.89
N LYS A 126 -5.40 -36.72 11.13
CA LYS A 126 -5.00 -37.82 12.00
C LYS A 126 -6.19 -38.74 12.31
N TYR A 127 -7.39 -38.31 11.92
CA TYR A 127 -8.63 -39.06 11.94
C TYR A 127 -9.27 -39.19 10.55
N ARG A 128 -8.51 -39.61 9.53
CA ARG A 128 -9.13 -40.60 8.64
C ARG A 128 -9.11 -41.90 9.43
N MET A 129 -10.05 -42.04 10.37
CA MET A 129 -10.41 -43.34 10.91
C MET A 129 -10.92 -44.14 9.71
N THR A 130 -10.00 -44.79 9.01
CA THR A 130 -10.37 -45.90 8.13
C THR A 130 -11.15 -46.84 9.04
N SER A 131 -12.34 -47.24 8.59
CA SER A 131 -13.30 -48.04 9.35
C SER A 131 -12.80 -49.46 9.70
N HIS A 132 -11.49 -49.68 9.66
CA HIS A 132 -10.82 -50.92 9.97
C HIS A 132 -10.35 -51.01 11.42
N PHE A 133 -10.25 -49.90 12.15
CA PHE A 133 -9.82 -49.92 13.56
C PHE A 133 -10.98 -50.17 14.55
N PHE A 134 -12.22 -49.87 14.17
CA PHE A 134 -13.41 -50.19 14.97
C PHE A 134 -13.78 -51.68 14.92
N LEU A 135 -13.35 -52.42 13.89
CA LEU A 135 -13.63 -53.86 13.78
C LEU A 135 -12.74 -54.71 14.69
N GLU A 136 -11.48 -54.31 14.92
CA GLU A 136 -10.61 -55.10 15.81
C GLU A 136 -11.03 -54.98 17.27
N LEU A 137 -11.46 -53.80 17.73
CA LEU A 137 -11.97 -53.65 19.10
C LEU A 137 -13.31 -54.40 19.29
N PHE A 138 -14.20 -54.38 18.31
CA PHE A 138 -15.49 -55.09 18.38
C PHE A 138 -15.32 -56.61 18.41
N LEU A 139 -14.33 -57.16 17.67
CA LEU A 139 -14.00 -58.58 17.70
C LEU A 139 -13.28 -59.02 18.99
N ILE A 140 -12.55 -58.11 19.65
CA ILE A 140 -11.96 -58.37 20.97
C ILE A 140 -13.06 -58.42 22.04
N PHE A 141 -14.07 -57.55 21.98
CA PHE A 141 -15.19 -57.57 22.94
C PHE A 141 -16.15 -58.76 22.75
N GLN A 142 -16.32 -59.29 21.53
CA GLN A 142 -17.13 -60.50 21.30
C GLN A 142 -16.42 -61.82 21.65
N LYS A 143 -15.13 -61.79 22.02
CA LYS A 143 -14.39 -62.97 22.48
C LYS A 143 -14.24 -63.05 24.01
N ILE A 144 -14.69 -62.03 24.74
CA ILE A 144 -14.59 -61.92 26.21
C ILE A 144 -15.97 -62.08 26.89
N ILE A 145 -17.02 -62.36 26.12
CA ILE A 145 -18.34 -62.84 26.58
C ILE A 145 -18.56 -64.23 25.98
#